data_AF-A0A4Q5PZY0-F1
#
_entry.id   AF-A0A4Q5PZY0-F1
#
_cell.length_a   1.000
_cell.length_b   1.000
_cell.length_c   1.000
_cell.angle_alpha   90.00
_cell.angle_beta   90.00
_cell.angle_gamma   90.00
#
_symmetry.space_group_name_H-M   'P 1'
#
loop_
_entity.id
_entity.type
_entity.pdbx_description
1 polymer ?
#
loop_
_entity_poly.entity_id
_entity_poly.type
_entity_poly.pdbx_seq_one_letter_code
_entity_poly.pdbx_strand_id
1 'polypeptide(L)'
;MFDYISPYAYLAWKKIGRICERYSLKLNAEPILFGVILSSIGTLGPAEIPSKREYIFKDVSRWANKKNIILNFPPTHPFNPLPALRATCLMENHPQKYQFVDRIFDLCWKEGRDISNPALINHILSEFGVDNGLEKFNSPEIKNLLKEKTDQALNKGIFGVPSMVVDDELFWGNDRLEFLEAYLNGNDGVDQDKIKEIVSRPASITRKKLNNDKFYM
;
A
#
# COMPACT_ATOMS: atom_id res chain seq x y z
N MET A 1 2.49 5.39 0.82
CA MET A 1 1.12 4.88 0.97
C MET A 1 1.08 3.39 0.73
N PHE A 2 0.31 2.66 1.53
CA PHE A 2 0.25 1.21 1.46
C PHE A 2 -1.09 0.64 1.94
N ASP A 3 -1.33 -0.62 1.60
CA ASP A 3 -2.33 -1.47 2.23
C ASP A 3 -1.64 -2.81 2.56
N TYR A 4 -1.86 -3.35 3.76
CA TYR A 4 -1.28 -4.61 4.21
C TYR A 4 -1.68 -5.80 3.34
N ILE A 5 -2.78 -5.70 2.59
CA ILE A 5 -3.21 -6.73 1.63
C ILE A 5 -2.22 -6.90 0.47
N SER A 6 -1.33 -5.93 0.22
CA SER A 6 -0.42 -5.97 -0.92
C SER A 6 0.92 -6.64 -0.57
N PRO A 7 1.26 -7.78 -1.19
CA PRO A 7 2.58 -8.39 -1.02
C PRO A 7 3.69 -7.51 -1.58
N TYR A 8 3.43 -6.72 -2.63
CA TYR A 8 4.41 -5.76 -3.14
C TYR A 8 4.64 -4.62 -2.16
N ALA A 9 3.63 -4.21 -1.38
CA ALA A 9 3.81 -3.20 -0.34
C ALA A 9 4.72 -3.72 0.78
N TYR A 10 4.59 -4.99 1.17
CA TYR A 10 5.53 -5.63 2.10
C TYR A 10 6.97 -5.60 1.58
N LEU A 11 7.20 -5.99 0.32
CA LEU A 11 8.54 -5.98 -0.27
C LEU A 11 9.15 -4.58 -0.33
N ALA A 12 8.34 -3.56 -0.64
CA ALA A 12 8.78 -2.17 -0.64
C ALA A 12 9.07 -1.67 0.80
N TRP A 13 8.20 -2.02 1.75
CA TRP A 13 8.32 -1.65 3.15
C TRP A 13 9.66 -2.11 3.76
N LYS A 14 10.09 -3.33 3.44
CA LYS A 14 11.39 -3.87 3.90
C LYS A 14 12.62 -3.15 3.35
N LYS A 15 12.45 -2.23 2.40
CA LYS A 15 13.54 -1.44 1.82
C LYS A 15 13.43 0.05 2.10
N ILE A 16 12.21 0.59 2.15
CA ILE A 16 12.00 2.05 2.14
C ILE A 16 12.65 2.75 3.33
N GLY A 17 12.67 2.13 4.52
CA GLY A 17 13.34 2.71 5.70
C GLY A 17 14.82 3.02 5.45
N ARG A 18 15.57 2.08 4.83
CA ARG A 18 16.99 2.27 4.51
C ARG A 18 17.22 3.35 3.45
N ILE A 19 16.28 3.51 2.52
CA ILE A 19 16.34 4.59 1.52
C ILE A 19 16.13 5.92 2.23
N CYS A 20 15.10 6.03 3.07
CA CYS A 20 14.85 7.23 3.85
C CYS A 20 16.05 7.63 4.73
N GLU A 21 16.69 6.67 5.39
CA GLU A 21 17.93 6.91 6.15
C GLU A 21 19.06 7.44 5.27
N ARG A 22 19.35 6.79 4.13
CA ARG A 22 20.45 7.17 3.22
C ARG A 22 20.28 8.59 2.70
N TYR A 23 19.05 8.99 2.39
CA TYR A 23 18.73 10.30 1.82
C TYR A 23 18.26 11.33 2.87
N SER A 24 18.36 11.01 4.16
CA SER A 24 17.90 11.88 5.27
C SER A 24 16.45 12.35 5.14
N LEU A 25 15.56 11.47 4.64
CA LEU A 25 14.14 11.73 4.47
C LEU A 25 13.33 11.22 5.66
N LYS A 26 12.27 11.96 6.01
CA LYS A 26 11.26 11.48 6.96
C LYS A 26 10.27 10.55 6.24
N LEU A 27 10.17 9.30 6.69
CA LEU A 27 9.17 8.37 6.19
C LEU A 27 7.80 8.63 6.83
N ASN A 28 6.83 9.05 6.01
CA ASN A 28 5.42 9.13 6.42
C ASN A 28 4.66 7.89 5.95
N ALA A 29 4.41 6.97 6.88
CA ALA A 29 3.71 5.72 6.63
C ALA A 29 2.19 5.93 6.58
N GLU A 30 1.65 6.13 5.38
CA GLU A 30 0.22 6.38 5.16
C GLU A 30 -0.57 5.10 4.80
N PRO A 31 -1.46 4.60 5.70
CA PRO A 31 -2.37 3.51 5.38
C PRO A 31 -3.52 4.03 4.51
N ILE A 32 -3.83 3.30 3.43
CA ILE A 32 -5.01 3.55 2.59
C ILE A 32 -5.74 2.24 2.33
N LEU A 33 -7.04 2.33 2.03
CA LEU A 33 -7.84 1.14 1.70
C LEU A 33 -7.78 0.87 0.19
N PHE A 34 -6.95 -0.09 -0.22
CA PHE A 34 -6.68 -0.35 -1.64
C PHE A 34 -7.93 -0.79 -2.41
N GLY A 35 -8.84 -1.52 -1.76
CA GLY A 35 -10.13 -1.90 -2.36
C GLY A 35 -10.94 -0.69 -2.86
N VAL A 36 -10.96 0.41 -2.10
CA VAL A 36 -11.66 1.65 -2.50
C VAL A 36 -10.97 2.31 -3.68
N ILE A 37 -9.63 2.33 -3.70
CA ILE A 37 -8.87 2.85 -4.84
C ILE A 37 -9.24 2.09 -6.12
N LEU A 38 -9.23 0.76 -6.06
CA LEU A 38 -9.58 -0.13 -7.18
C LEU A 38 -11.01 0.10 -7.67
N SER A 39 -11.97 0.18 -6.76
CA SER A 39 -13.38 0.47 -7.11
C SER A 39 -13.53 1.84 -7.79
N SER A 40 -12.84 2.87 -7.31
CA SER A 40 -12.93 4.23 -7.87
C SER A 40 -12.45 4.32 -9.33
N ILE A 41 -11.48 3.48 -9.71
CA ILE A 41 -10.93 3.41 -11.08
C ILE A 41 -11.56 2.27 -11.91
N GLY A 42 -12.54 1.57 -11.35
CA GLY A 42 -13.29 0.51 -12.05
C GLY A 42 -12.45 -0.71 -12.41
N THR A 43 -11.49 -1.10 -11.57
CA THR A 43 -10.63 -2.27 -11.80
C THR A 43 -10.70 -3.26 -10.65
N LEU A 44 -10.54 -4.55 -10.96
CA LEU A 44 -10.40 -5.60 -9.95
C LEU A 44 -8.99 -5.58 -9.37
N GLY A 45 -8.86 -6.03 -8.12
CA GLY A 45 -7.57 -6.31 -7.52
C GLY A 45 -6.78 -7.31 -8.37
N PRO A 46 -5.45 -7.13 -8.54
CA PRO A 46 -4.67 -8.02 -9.38
C PRO A 46 -4.77 -9.50 -9.00
N ALA A 47 -4.89 -9.81 -7.70
CA ALA A 47 -5.01 -11.18 -7.19
C ALA A 47 -6.43 -11.77 -7.26
N GLU A 48 -7.44 -10.96 -7.61
CA GLU A 48 -8.82 -11.39 -7.88
C GLU A 48 -8.97 -11.89 -9.33
N ILE A 49 -8.03 -11.57 -10.22
CA ILE A 49 -7.99 -12.07 -11.60
C ILE A 49 -7.22 -13.40 -11.61
N PRO A 50 -7.86 -14.55 -11.89
CA PRO A 50 -7.23 -15.87 -11.73
C PRO A 50 -5.89 -16.03 -12.44
N SER A 51 -5.79 -15.54 -13.68
CA SER A 51 -4.55 -15.61 -14.48
C SER A 51 -3.41 -14.75 -13.92
N LYS A 52 -3.73 -13.63 -13.25
CA LYS A 52 -2.73 -12.78 -12.60
C LYS A 52 -2.35 -13.29 -11.22
N ARG A 53 -3.27 -13.95 -10.52
CA ARG A 53 -3.07 -14.42 -9.15
C ARG A 53 -1.84 -15.31 -9.01
N GLU A 54 -1.76 -16.37 -9.81
CA GLU A 54 -0.61 -17.29 -9.78
C GLU A 54 0.70 -16.57 -10.13
N TYR A 55 0.65 -15.71 -11.15
CA TYR A 55 1.80 -14.91 -11.57
C TYR A 55 2.32 -14.01 -10.43
N ILE A 56 1.43 -13.29 -9.74
CA ILE A 56 1.79 -12.36 -8.65
C ILE A 56 2.52 -13.10 -7.54
N PHE A 57 2.02 -14.25 -7.08
CA PHE A 57 2.67 -14.98 -6.00
C PHE A 57 4.03 -15.56 -6.42
N LYS A 58 4.17 -16.02 -7.68
CA LYS A 58 5.49 -16.40 -8.22
C LYS A 58 6.44 -15.21 -8.28
N ASP A 59 5.96 -14.05 -8.75
CA ASP A 59 6.77 -12.85 -8.91
C ASP A 59 7.22 -12.26 -7.56
N VAL A 60 6.32 -12.15 -6.60
CA VAL A 60 6.64 -11.72 -5.22
C VAL A 60 7.65 -12.67 -4.59
N SER A 61 7.53 -13.99 -4.81
CA SER A 61 8.50 -14.98 -4.31
C SER A 61 9.89 -14.78 -4.93
N ARG A 62 9.97 -14.49 -6.24
CA ARG A 62 11.24 -14.15 -6.91
C ARG A 62 11.85 -12.89 -6.34
N TRP A 63 11.05 -11.85 -6.14
CA TRP A 63 11.53 -10.60 -5.55
C TRP A 63 11.99 -10.78 -4.10
N ALA A 64 11.26 -11.54 -3.30
CA ALA A 64 11.64 -11.87 -1.92
C ALA A 64 13.00 -12.58 -1.88
N ASN A 65 13.18 -13.62 -2.72
CA ASN A 65 14.45 -14.32 -2.87
C ASN A 65 15.58 -13.37 -3.31
N LYS A 66 15.40 -12.62 -4.41
CA LYS A 66 16.39 -11.66 -4.92
C LYS A 66 16.79 -10.60 -3.89
N LYS A 67 15.87 -10.22 -2.99
CA LYS A 67 16.08 -9.18 -1.98
C LYS A 67 16.43 -9.73 -0.60
N ASN A 68 16.59 -11.05 -0.43
CA ASN A 68 16.80 -11.73 0.85
C ASN A 68 15.73 -11.35 1.91
N ILE A 69 14.47 -11.27 1.49
CA ILE A 69 13.33 -10.98 2.36
C ILE A 69 12.64 -12.30 2.68
N ILE A 70 12.44 -12.59 3.97
CA ILE A 70 11.63 -13.73 4.41
C ILE A 70 10.18 -13.46 3.99
N LEU A 71 9.59 -14.42 3.27
CA LEU A 71 8.22 -14.32 2.78
C LEU A 71 7.47 -15.61 3.13
N ASN A 72 6.38 -15.45 3.85
CA ASN A 72 5.33 -16.43 4.06
C ASN A 72 3.99 -15.84 3.61
N PHE A 73 3.01 -16.68 3.35
CA PHE A 73 1.70 -16.25 2.88
C PHE A 73 0.67 -16.32 4.02
N PRO A 74 -0.22 -15.31 4.17
CA PRO A 74 -1.33 -15.39 5.10
C PRO A 74 -2.29 -16.53 4.70
N PRO A 75 -3.12 -17.02 5.64
CA PRO A 75 -3.99 -18.17 5.37
C PRO A 75 -5.06 -17.90 4.29
N THR A 76 -5.43 -16.63 4.08
CA THR A 76 -6.36 -16.21 3.04
C THR A 76 -5.82 -14.98 2.32
N HIS A 77 -6.12 -14.85 1.02
CA HIS A 77 -5.81 -13.65 0.23
C HIS A 77 -6.73 -13.57 -0.99
N PRO A 78 -7.35 -12.42 -1.32
CA PRO A 78 -7.41 -11.21 -0.50
C PRO A 78 -8.10 -11.48 0.86
N PHE A 79 -7.68 -10.77 1.90
CA PHE A 79 -8.28 -10.80 3.24
C PHE A 79 -8.79 -9.41 3.61
N ASN A 80 -9.58 -9.27 4.68
CA ASN A 80 -10.05 -7.97 5.16
C ASN A 80 -8.93 -7.21 5.90
N PRO A 81 -8.38 -6.10 5.36
CA PRO A 81 -7.28 -5.37 5.98
C PRO A 81 -7.74 -4.30 7.00
N LEU A 82 -9.05 -4.06 7.11
CA LEU A 82 -9.61 -2.93 7.88
C LEU A 82 -9.14 -2.88 9.34
N PRO A 83 -9.10 -3.98 10.11
CA PRO A 83 -8.61 -3.93 11.49
C PRO A 83 -7.19 -3.36 11.58
N ALA A 84 -6.28 -3.87 10.75
CA ALA A 84 -4.88 -3.44 10.70
C ALA A 84 -4.71 -2.00 10.21
N LEU A 85 -5.44 -1.59 9.16
CA LEU A 85 -5.38 -0.22 8.62
C LEU A 85 -5.91 0.81 9.61
N ARG A 86 -7.04 0.52 10.28
CA ARG A 86 -7.61 1.41 11.31
C ARG A 86 -6.74 1.46 12.55
N ALA A 87 -6.17 0.34 12.98
CA ALA A 87 -5.18 0.34 14.07
C ALA A 87 -3.95 1.18 13.72
N THR A 88 -3.51 1.18 12.47
CA THR A 88 -2.43 2.07 12.02
C THR A 88 -2.83 3.55 12.10
N CYS A 89 -4.10 3.88 11.86
CA CYS A 89 -4.63 5.23 12.05
C CYS A 89 -4.68 5.65 13.53
N LEU A 90 -4.86 4.71 14.48
CA LEU A 90 -4.72 5.03 15.90
C LEU A 90 -3.29 5.41 16.29
N MET A 91 -2.31 4.88 15.56
CA MET A 91 -0.90 5.20 15.76
C MET A 91 -0.50 6.53 15.10
N GLU A 92 -1.47 7.33 14.61
CA GLU A 92 -1.20 8.66 14.09
C GLU A 92 -0.55 9.51 15.19
N ASN A 93 0.64 10.04 14.90
CA ASN A 93 1.51 10.76 15.85
C ASN A 93 2.14 9.91 16.97
N HIS A 94 1.90 8.61 17.02
CA HIS A 94 2.60 7.74 17.98
C HIS A 94 4.09 7.61 17.58
N PRO A 95 5.05 7.79 18.51
CA PRO A 95 6.48 7.75 18.19
C PRO A 95 6.94 6.39 17.64
N GLN A 96 6.19 5.33 17.95
CA GLN A 96 6.46 3.97 17.46
C GLN A 96 5.61 3.54 16.24
N LYS A 97 4.99 4.50 15.51
CA LYS A 97 4.16 4.18 14.33
C LYS A 97 4.89 3.32 13.31
N TYR A 98 6.17 3.62 13.03
CA TYR A 98 6.96 2.83 12.09
C TYR A 98 7.13 1.38 12.55
N GLN A 99 7.51 1.18 13.80
CA GLN A 99 7.70 -0.15 14.39
C GLN A 99 6.38 -0.94 14.43
N PHE A 100 5.26 -0.26 14.68
CA PHE A 100 3.93 -0.89 14.60
C PHE A 100 3.61 -1.37 13.19
N VAL A 101 3.79 -0.51 12.18
CA VAL A 101 3.55 -0.89 10.77
C VAL A 101 4.46 -2.04 10.36
N ASP A 102 5.74 -2.00 10.76
CA ASP A 102 6.69 -3.08 10.49
C ASP A 102 6.27 -4.40 11.13
N ARG A 103 5.76 -4.35 12.37
CA ARG A 103 5.25 -5.52 13.09
C ARG A 103 4.04 -6.14 12.39
N ILE A 104 3.07 -5.33 11.96
CA ILE A 104 1.88 -5.82 11.26
C ILE A 104 2.25 -6.43 9.89
N PHE A 105 3.16 -5.80 9.16
CA PHE A 105 3.70 -6.37 7.92
C PHE A 105 4.40 -7.72 8.17
N ASP A 106 5.22 -7.82 9.21
CA ASP A 106 5.88 -9.08 9.59
C ASP A 106 4.87 -10.16 9.98
N LEU A 107 3.87 -9.85 10.80
CA LEU A 107 2.83 -10.81 11.15
C LEU A 107 2.17 -11.41 9.91
N CYS A 108 1.80 -10.57 8.94
CA CYS A 108 1.11 -11.03 7.74
C CYS A 108 2.04 -11.79 6.77
N TRP A 109 3.17 -11.19 6.39
CA TRP A 109 3.95 -11.64 5.23
C TRP A 109 5.30 -12.28 5.59
N LYS A 110 5.72 -12.21 6.85
CA LYS A 110 6.88 -12.96 7.35
C LYS A 110 6.46 -14.14 8.21
N GLU A 111 5.41 -14.02 9.00
CA GLU A 111 4.93 -15.09 9.89
C GLU A 111 3.71 -15.83 9.33
N GLY A 112 3.06 -15.32 8.28
CA GLY A 112 1.88 -15.96 7.68
C GLY A 112 0.64 -15.96 8.58
N ARG A 113 0.53 -14.99 9.50
CA ARG A 113 -0.58 -14.86 10.45
C ARG A 113 -1.78 -14.15 9.82
N ASP A 114 -2.97 -14.48 10.31
CA ASP A 114 -4.21 -13.81 9.94
C ASP A 114 -4.36 -12.45 10.64
N ILE A 115 -3.99 -11.38 9.95
CA ILE A 115 -4.15 -10.00 10.43
C ILE A 115 -5.57 -9.44 10.23
N SER A 116 -6.50 -10.23 9.67
CA SER A 116 -7.92 -9.86 9.63
C SER A 116 -8.61 -10.10 10.99
N ASN A 117 -7.97 -10.83 11.90
CA ASN A 117 -8.46 -11.07 13.25
C ASN A 117 -8.33 -9.81 14.15
N PRO A 118 -9.44 -9.17 14.56
CA PRO A 118 -9.42 -7.96 15.38
C PRO A 118 -8.77 -8.17 16.76
N ALA A 119 -8.86 -9.37 17.34
CA ALA A 119 -8.27 -9.68 18.64
C ALA A 119 -6.74 -9.71 18.56
N LEU A 120 -6.18 -10.23 17.46
CA LEU A 120 -4.74 -10.18 17.21
C LEU A 120 -4.27 -8.72 17.11
N ILE A 121 -4.97 -7.89 16.32
CA ILE A 121 -4.62 -6.48 16.16
C ILE A 121 -4.70 -5.72 17.48
N ASN A 122 -5.72 -5.99 18.31
CA ASN A 122 -5.83 -5.41 19.64
C ASN A 122 -4.66 -5.82 20.54
N HIS A 123 -4.27 -7.09 20.52
CA HIS A 123 -3.12 -7.57 21.30
C HIS A 123 -1.83 -6.84 20.90
N ILE A 124 -1.59 -6.68 19.59
CA ILE A 124 -0.42 -5.93 19.12
C ILE A 124 -0.51 -4.46 19.53
N LEU A 125 -1.66 -3.80 19.44
CA LEU A 125 -1.80 -2.42 19.93
C LEU A 125 -1.41 -2.27 21.41
N SER A 126 -1.77 -3.24 22.25
CA SER A 126 -1.37 -3.24 23.66
C SER A 126 0.14 -3.39 23.86
N GLU A 127 0.86 -4.14 23.00
CA GLU A 127 2.34 -4.20 23.02
C GLU A 127 2.98 -2.82 22.77
N PHE A 128 2.27 -1.92 22.10
CA PHE A 128 2.67 -0.54 21.81
C PHE A 128 2.04 0.49 22.76
N GLY A 129 1.47 0.05 23.89
CA GLY A 129 0.90 0.94 24.91
C GLY A 129 -0.48 1.54 24.57
N VAL A 130 -1.18 0.98 23.57
CA VAL A 130 -2.54 1.41 23.21
C VAL A 130 -3.56 0.43 23.79
N ASP A 131 -4.08 0.77 24.97
CA ASP A 131 -5.16 0.02 25.61
C ASP A 131 -6.52 0.26 24.95
N ASN A 132 -7.42 -0.71 25.08
CA ASN A 132 -8.76 -0.70 24.48
C ASN A 132 -8.74 -0.44 22.95
N GLY A 133 -7.70 -0.93 22.27
CA GLY A 133 -7.50 -0.74 20.84
C GLY A 133 -8.70 -1.15 20.00
N LEU A 134 -9.34 -2.28 20.34
CA LEU A 134 -10.50 -2.83 19.63
C LEU A 134 -11.68 -1.84 19.57
N GLU A 135 -11.98 -1.16 20.66
CA GLU A 135 -13.02 -0.12 20.69
C GLU A 135 -12.56 1.09 19.88
N LYS A 136 -11.34 1.57 20.16
CA LYS A 136 -10.78 2.78 19.56
C LYS A 136 -10.68 2.71 18.04
N PHE A 137 -10.18 1.61 17.46
CA PHE A 137 -10.05 1.52 15.99
C PHE A 137 -11.38 1.26 15.29
N ASN A 138 -12.42 0.84 16.02
CA ASN A 138 -13.78 0.71 15.49
C ASN A 138 -14.64 1.96 15.69
N SER A 139 -14.11 2.99 16.37
CA SER A 139 -14.79 4.26 16.56
C SER A 139 -15.12 4.94 15.22
N PRO A 140 -16.20 5.75 15.16
CA PRO A 140 -16.52 6.55 13.97
C PRO A 140 -15.36 7.47 13.55
N GLU A 141 -14.63 8.05 14.50
CA GLU A 141 -13.49 8.93 14.25
C GLU A 141 -12.40 8.23 13.42
N ILE A 142 -11.97 7.04 13.84
CA ILE A 142 -10.90 6.31 13.14
C ILE A 142 -11.37 5.73 11.80
N LYS A 143 -12.65 5.35 11.72
CA LYS A 143 -13.26 4.97 10.43
C LYS A 143 -13.22 6.13 9.43
N ASN A 144 -13.58 7.33 9.89
CA ASN A 144 -13.54 8.54 9.06
C ASN A 144 -12.09 8.92 8.71
N LEU A 145 -11.14 8.82 9.63
CA LEU A 145 -9.73 9.11 9.36
C LEU A 145 -9.15 8.21 8.25
N LEU A 146 -9.42 6.90 8.27
CA LEU A 146 -8.97 6.01 7.19
C LEU A 146 -9.64 6.37 5.85
N LYS A 147 -10.93 6.74 5.88
CA LYS A 147 -11.65 7.19 4.70
C LYS A 147 -11.02 8.46 4.13
N GLU A 148 -10.81 9.48 4.97
CA GLU A 148 -10.19 10.75 4.58
C GLU A 148 -8.78 10.55 4.00
N LYS A 149 -7.94 9.70 4.61
CA LYS A 149 -6.62 9.36 4.06
C LYS A 149 -6.73 8.69 2.68
N THR A 150 -7.72 7.83 2.49
CA THR A 150 -7.97 7.16 1.20
C THR A 150 -8.49 8.14 0.16
N ASP A 151 -9.40 9.04 0.52
CA ASP A 151 -9.94 10.09 -0.36
C ASP A 151 -8.85 11.10 -0.75
N GLN A 152 -7.96 11.47 0.19
CA GLN A 152 -6.78 12.30 -0.09
C GLN A 152 -5.83 11.62 -1.07
N ALA A 153 -5.61 10.30 -0.95
CA ALA A 153 -4.80 9.56 -1.91
C ALA A 153 -5.42 9.58 -3.32
N LEU A 154 -6.74 9.39 -3.42
CA LEU A 154 -7.45 9.52 -4.70
C LEU A 154 -7.29 10.91 -5.32
N ASN A 155 -7.45 11.96 -4.52
CA ASN A 155 -7.30 13.34 -4.97
C ASN A 155 -5.86 13.65 -5.44
N LYS A 156 -4.86 12.93 -4.92
CA LYS A 156 -3.45 12.98 -5.37
C LYS A 156 -3.16 12.09 -6.58
N GLY A 157 -4.18 11.51 -7.20
CA GLY A 157 -4.02 10.65 -8.37
C GLY A 157 -3.45 9.27 -8.06
N ILE A 158 -3.52 8.81 -6.80
CA ILE A 158 -3.02 7.48 -6.42
C ILE A 158 -3.96 6.42 -6.94
N PHE A 159 -3.43 5.51 -7.75
CA PHE A 159 -4.18 4.44 -8.40
C PHE A 159 -3.75 3.03 -7.94
N GLY A 160 -2.79 2.92 -7.01
CA GLY A 160 -2.37 1.63 -6.48
C GLY A 160 -1.40 1.68 -5.31
N VAL A 161 -1.03 0.50 -4.81
CA VAL A 161 -0.10 0.31 -3.69
C VAL A 161 1.00 -0.71 -4.02
N PRO A 162 2.22 -0.57 -3.48
CA PRO A 162 2.69 0.60 -2.73
C PRO A 162 2.90 1.79 -3.65
N SER A 163 2.69 2.99 -3.11
CA SER A 163 3.01 4.25 -3.79
C SER A 163 3.89 5.09 -2.88
N MET A 164 5.03 5.53 -3.38
CA MET A 164 5.93 6.48 -2.74
C MET A 164 5.75 7.84 -3.41
N VAL A 165 5.66 8.91 -2.62
CA VAL A 165 5.52 10.27 -3.12
C VAL A 165 6.58 11.14 -2.47
N VAL A 166 7.36 11.85 -3.27
CA VAL A 166 8.37 12.83 -2.84
C VAL A 166 8.22 14.06 -3.72
N ASP A 167 8.09 15.24 -3.13
CA ASP A 167 7.93 16.52 -3.85
C ASP A 167 6.86 16.47 -4.96
N ASP A 168 5.71 15.85 -4.65
CA ASP A 168 4.59 15.58 -5.55
C ASP A 168 4.86 14.59 -6.72
N GLU A 169 6.09 14.08 -6.85
CA GLU A 169 6.44 13.03 -7.81
C GLU A 169 6.06 11.64 -7.28
N LEU A 170 5.42 10.84 -8.13
CA LEU A 170 4.82 9.55 -7.76
C LEU A 170 5.61 8.36 -8.31
N PHE A 171 6.04 7.47 -7.41
CA PHE A 171 6.66 6.19 -7.74
C PHE A 171 5.75 5.04 -7.28
N TRP A 172 5.13 4.34 -8.24
CA TRP A 172 4.19 3.25 -7.96
C TRP A 172 4.83 1.88 -8.16
N GLY A 173 4.98 1.11 -7.08
CA GLY A 173 5.45 -0.26 -7.11
C GLY A 173 6.80 -0.49 -6.42
N ASN A 174 7.00 -1.72 -5.94
CA ASN A 174 8.26 -2.17 -5.30
C ASN A 174 9.47 -2.19 -6.26
N ASP A 175 9.21 -2.25 -7.56
CA ASP A 175 10.18 -2.19 -8.65
C ASP A 175 10.58 -0.74 -9.01
N ARG A 176 9.94 0.28 -8.42
CA ARG A 176 10.24 1.70 -8.67
C ARG A 176 11.16 2.36 -7.64
N LEU A 177 11.60 1.61 -6.63
CA LEU A 177 12.54 2.15 -5.63
C LEU A 177 13.87 2.61 -6.24
N GLU A 178 14.34 1.94 -7.30
CA GLU A 178 15.55 2.37 -8.02
C GLU A 178 15.35 3.72 -8.74
N PHE A 179 14.19 3.93 -9.38
CA PHE A 179 13.86 5.21 -10.01
C PHE A 179 13.61 6.31 -8.98
N LEU A 180 13.04 5.98 -7.82
CA LEU A 180 12.95 6.91 -6.70
C LEU A 180 14.35 7.36 -6.25
N GLU A 181 15.29 6.44 -6.07
CA GLU A 181 16.68 6.78 -5.72
C GLU A 181 17.35 7.61 -6.83
N ALA A 182 17.07 7.33 -8.10
CA ALA A 182 17.56 8.15 -9.22
C ALA A 182 16.99 9.59 -9.18
N TYR A 183 15.70 9.72 -8.89
CA TYR A 183 15.06 11.04 -8.72
C TYR A 183 15.69 11.84 -7.58
N LEU A 184 15.92 11.19 -6.43
CA LEU A 184 16.58 11.82 -5.28
C LEU A 184 18.03 12.25 -5.56
N ASN A 185 18.67 11.64 -6.56
CA ASN A 185 20.00 12.02 -7.05
C ASN A 185 19.95 13.05 -8.19
N GLY A 186 18.77 13.48 -8.63
CA GLY A 186 18.59 14.39 -9.78
C GLY A 186 18.93 13.74 -11.13
N ASN A 187 18.82 12.42 -11.25
CA ASN A 187 19.23 11.67 -12.45
C ASN A 187 18.22 10.61 -12.92
N ASP A 188 16.93 10.82 -12.67
CA ASP A 188 15.85 9.92 -13.13
C ASP A 188 15.60 9.95 -14.65
N GLY A 189 16.14 10.96 -15.35
CA GLY A 189 16.08 11.09 -16.80
C GLY A 189 14.72 11.50 -17.35
N VAL A 190 13.81 11.98 -16.50
CA VAL A 190 12.47 12.42 -16.94
C VAL A 190 12.54 13.82 -17.53
N ASP A 191 12.22 13.92 -18.82
CA ASP A 191 12.08 15.19 -19.54
C ASP A 191 10.63 15.69 -19.40
N GLN A 192 10.40 16.57 -18.41
CA GLN A 192 9.07 17.05 -18.06
C GLN A 192 8.35 17.76 -19.21
N ASP A 193 9.08 18.42 -20.11
CA ASP A 193 8.48 19.09 -21.26
C ASP A 193 8.02 18.09 -22.32
N LYS A 194 8.80 17.03 -22.57
CA LYS A 194 8.34 15.91 -23.42
C LYS A 194 7.15 15.16 -22.82
N ILE A 195 7.09 15.04 -21.49
CA ILE A 195 5.93 14.42 -20.82
C ILE A 195 4.68 15.30 -20.99
N LYS A 196 4.78 16.62 -20.80
CA LYS A 196 3.66 17.54 -21.07
C LYS A 196 3.22 17.46 -22.52
N GLU A 197 4.19 17.42 -23.44
CA GLU A 197 3.92 17.27 -24.87
C GLU A 197 3.16 15.97 -25.17
N ILE A 198 3.67 14.80 -24.75
CA ILE A 198 3.02 13.52 -25.05
C ILE A 198 1.63 13.40 -24.42
N VAL A 199 1.44 13.91 -23.20
CA VAL A 199 0.15 13.86 -22.49
C VAL A 199 -0.89 14.79 -23.15
N SER A 200 -0.45 15.90 -23.76
CA SER A 200 -1.35 16.78 -24.51
C SER A 200 -1.83 16.19 -25.83
N ARG A 201 -1.18 15.14 -26.35
CA ARG A 201 -1.56 14.50 -27.61
C ARG A 201 -2.88 13.74 -27.44
N PRO A 202 -3.82 13.82 -28.40
CA PRO A 202 -5.05 13.07 -28.33
C PRO A 202 -4.80 11.56 -28.43
N ALA A 203 -5.52 10.76 -27.64
CA ALA A 203 -5.52 9.31 -27.81
C ALA A 203 -6.20 8.95 -29.14
N SER A 204 -5.50 8.24 -30.03
CA SER A 204 -6.04 7.80 -31.32
C SER A 204 -7.10 6.70 -31.20
N ILE A 205 -7.07 5.94 -30.09
CA ILE A 205 -8.01 4.88 -29.80
C ILE A 205 -8.36 4.92 -28.31
N THR A 206 -9.65 5.02 -28.00
CA THR A 206 -10.19 4.89 -26.64
C THR A 206 -11.17 3.73 -26.57
N ARG A 207 -11.02 2.85 -25.58
CA ARG A 207 -12.00 1.78 -25.33
C ARG A 207 -13.32 2.40 -24.83
N LYS A 208 -14.46 1.92 -25.34
CA LYS A 208 -15.76 2.24 -24.75
C LYS A 208 -15.79 1.68 -23.32
N LYS A 209 -16.19 2.49 -22.33
CA LYS A 209 -16.45 1.99 -20.97
C LYS A 209 -17.55 0.92 -21.07
N LEU A 210 -17.26 -0.29 -20.58
CA LEU A 210 -18.30 -1.29 -20.39
C LEU A 210 -19.16 -0.82 -19.21
N ASN A 211 -20.48 -0.68 -19.42
CA ASN A 211 -21.42 -0.45 -18.33
C ASN A 211 -21.45 -1.71 -17.46
N ASN A 212 -20.78 -1.69 -16.32
CA ASN A 212 -20.71 -2.80 -15.38
C ASN A 212 -21.89 -2.82 -14.40
N ASP A 213 -23.13 -2.65 -14.88
CA ASP A 213 -24.35 -2.74 -14.05
C ASP A 213 -24.76 -4.19 -13.71
N LYS A 214 -23.87 -5.18 -13.82
CA LYS A 214 -24.26 -6.61 -13.76
C LYS A 214 -23.37 -7.54 -12.94
N PHE A 215 -22.65 -7.06 -11.92
CA PHE A 215 -21.97 -7.95 -10.98
C PHE A 215 -22.11 -7.49 -9.52
N TYR A 216 -23.34 -7.50 -9.02
CA TYR A 216 -23.63 -7.64 -7.59
C TYR A 216 -24.84 -8.58 -7.44
N MET A 217 -24.56 -9.86 -7.22
CA MET A 217 -25.44 -10.83 -6.54
C MET A 217 -24.58 -11.56 -5.52
#